data_AF-A8V0G7-F1
#
_entry.id   AF-A8V0G7-F1
#
_cell.length_a   1.000
_cell.length_b   1.000
_cell.length_c   1.000
_cell.angle_alpha   90.00
_cell.angle_beta   90.00
_cell.angle_gamma   90.00
#
_symmetry.space_group_name_H-M   'P 1'
#
loop_
_entity.id
_entity.type
_entity.pdbx_description
1 polymer ?
#
loop_
_entity_poly.entity_id
_entity_poly.type
_entity_poly.pdbx_seq_one_letter_code
_entity_poly.pdbx_strand_id
1 'polypeptide(L)'
;KINWEKSAREIFNQIRAFKVWPKAFTKFRDKEVKILEAKVLDENSHGNAGEIVDIVKGKGIVVQTGKGKLLIEKMQFPNSKAISADDAVRGYHIEIGEKFGAE
;
A
#
# COMPACT_ATOMS: atom_id res chain seq x y z
N LYS A 1 -9.16 5.08 6.16
CA LYS A 1 -7.91 5.74 5.70
C LYS A 1 -6.73 5.08 6.40
N ILE A 2 -5.74 4.61 5.66
CA ILE A 2 -4.46 4.13 6.19
C ILE A 2 -3.64 5.36 6.56
N ASN A 3 -3.14 5.40 7.79
CA ASN A 3 -2.15 6.39 8.17
C ASN A 3 -0.75 5.79 7.96
N TRP A 4 -0.04 6.26 6.92
CA TRP A 4 1.29 5.77 6.57
C TRP A 4 2.38 6.19 7.56
N GLU A 5 2.14 7.19 8.41
CA GLU A 5 3.07 7.61 9.46
C GLU A 5 3.21 6.56 10.58
N LYS A 6 2.29 5.58 10.63
CA LYS A 6 2.37 4.46 11.57
C LYS A 6 3.44 3.45 11.19
N SER A 7 3.74 2.57 12.13
CA SER A 7 4.64 1.44 11.87
C SER A 7 4.04 0.46 10.86
N ALA A 8 4.87 -0.17 10.04
CA ALA A 8 4.45 -1.16 9.04
C ALA A 8 3.62 -2.28 9.68
N ARG A 9 3.97 -2.69 10.91
CA ARG A 9 3.19 -3.63 11.71
C ARG A 9 1.79 -3.14 12.06
N GLU A 10 1.65 -1.88 12.46
CA GLU A 10 0.34 -1.31 12.78
C GLU A 10 -0.54 -1.23 11.54
N ILE A 11 0.02 -0.79 10.41
CA ILE A 11 -0.70 -0.73 9.13
C ILE A 11 -1.08 -2.13 8.66
N PHE A 12 -0.17 -3.10 8.78
CA PHE A 12 -0.45 -4.50 8.48
C PHE A 12 -1.58 -5.05 9.36
N ASN A 13 -1.52 -4.81 10.66
CA ASN A 13 -2.58 -5.20 11.60
C ASN A 13 -3.91 -4.52 11.23
N GLN A 14 -3.87 -3.26 10.82
CA GLN A 14 -5.03 -2.50 10.35
C GLN A 14 -5.65 -3.15 9.10
N ILE A 15 -4.83 -3.49 8.10
CA ILE A 15 -5.27 -4.16 6.86
C ILE A 15 -5.86 -5.54 7.16
N ARG A 16 -5.22 -6.31 8.05
CA ARG A 16 -5.66 -7.63 8.48
C ARG A 16 -6.96 -7.58 9.28
N ALA A 17 -7.11 -6.60 10.19
CA ALA A 17 -8.30 -6.41 11.00
C ALA A 17 -9.50 -5.98 10.15
N PHE A 18 -9.27 -5.11 9.16
CA PHE A 18 -10.30 -4.60 8.26
C PHE A 18 -10.58 -5.51 7.05
N LYS A 19 -10.18 -6.78 7.09
CA LYS A 19 -10.46 -7.73 6.00
C LYS A 19 -11.96 -7.97 5.79
N VAL A 20 -12.78 -7.75 6.82
CA VAL A 20 -14.25 -7.95 6.79
C VAL A 20 -15.00 -6.63 6.60
N TRP A 21 -14.76 -5.61 7.44
CA TRP A 21 -15.31 -4.25 7.33
C TRP A 21 -14.62 -3.33 8.35
N PRO A 22 -14.46 -2.01 8.14
CA PRO A 22 -14.45 -1.24 6.89
C PRO A 22 -13.06 -1.33 6.22
N LYS A 23 -12.99 -1.97 5.04
CA LYS A 23 -11.74 -2.24 4.29
C LYS A 23 -10.72 -1.10 4.36
N ALA A 24 -9.46 -1.42 4.66
CA ALA A 24 -8.39 -0.44 4.70
C ALA A 24 -8.21 0.22 3.31
N PHE A 25 -8.12 1.55 3.28
CA PHE A 25 -8.02 2.32 2.04
C PHE A 25 -7.05 3.49 2.18
N THR A 26 -6.42 3.87 1.07
CA THR A 26 -5.50 5.00 0.94
C THR A 26 -5.86 5.84 -0.29
N LYS A 27 -5.29 7.03 -0.42
CA LYS A 27 -5.42 7.87 -1.61
C LYS A 27 -4.21 7.67 -2.52
N PHE A 28 -4.44 7.61 -3.83
CA PHE A 28 -3.40 7.58 -4.85
C PHE A 28 -3.88 8.35 -6.07
N ARG A 29 -3.17 9.41 -6.48
CA ARG A 29 -3.56 10.30 -7.61
C ARG A 29 -5.04 10.71 -7.55
N ASP A 30 -5.46 11.21 -6.38
CA ASP A 30 -6.84 11.58 -6.03
C ASP A 30 -7.89 10.45 -6.04
N LYS A 31 -7.49 9.20 -6.30
CA LYS A 31 -8.37 8.02 -6.26
C LYS A 31 -8.25 7.28 -4.93
N GLU A 32 -9.36 6.82 -4.39
CA GLU A 32 -9.38 5.96 -3.21
C GLU A 32 -9.08 4.50 -3.57
N VAL A 33 -7.91 4.03 -3.16
CA VAL A 33 -7.45 2.67 -3.39
C VAL A 33 -7.57 1.85 -2.11
N LYS A 34 -8.29 0.75 -2.16
CA LYS A 34 -8.41 -0.20 -1.06
C LYS A 34 -7.23 -1.17 -1.07
N ILE A 35 -6.63 -1.40 0.09
CA ILE A 35 -5.56 -2.38 0.26
C ILE A 35 -6.18 -3.63 0.88
N LEU A 36 -6.09 -4.74 0.17
CA LEU A 36 -6.74 -6.00 0.55
C LEU A 36 -5.77 -6.97 1.19
N GLU A 37 -4.55 -7.04 0.65
CA GLU A 37 -3.47 -7.85 1.18
C GLU A 37 -2.15 -7.10 1.12
N ALA A 38 -1.42 -7.18 2.21
CA ALA A 38 -0.08 -6.63 2.36
C ALA A 38 0.72 -7.49 3.33
N LYS A 39 2.04 -7.30 3.34
CA LYS A 39 2.99 -8.02 4.16
C LYS A 39 4.07 -7.06 4.67
N VAL A 40 4.49 -7.23 5.91
CA VAL A 40 5.63 -6.47 6.46
C VAL A 40 6.91 -7.05 5.89
N LEU A 41 7.73 -6.22 5.22
CA LEU A 41 9.05 -6.62 4.74
C LEU A 41 10.16 -6.29 5.72
N ASP A 42 10.06 -5.12 6.34
CA ASP A 42 11.07 -4.62 7.26
C ASP A 42 10.40 -3.80 8.36
N GLU A 43 10.89 -3.88 9.59
CA GLU A 43 10.33 -3.15 10.74
C GLU A 43 11.27 -2.03 11.25
N ASN A 44 12.46 -1.90 10.67
CA ASN A 44 13.52 -0.98 11.12
C ASN A 44 13.97 0.02 10.03
N SER A 45 13.23 0.13 8.92
CA SER A 45 13.48 1.14 7.89
C SER A 45 12.86 2.48 8.24
N HIS A 46 13.60 3.56 8.04
CA HIS A 46 13.12 4.94 8.17
C HIS A 46 13.17 5.64 6.81
N GLY A 47 12.15 6.45 6.52
CA GLY A 47 12.06 7.18 5.26
C GLY A 47 10.74 7.93 5.13
N ASN A 48 10.40 8.33 3.90
CA ASN A 48 9.17 9.06 3.63
C ASN A 48 7.94 8.15 3.74
N ALA A 49 7.15 8.35 4.79
CA ALA A 49 5.92 7.60 5.00
C ALA A 49 4.95 7.77 3.81
N GLY A 50 4.54 6.65 3.22
CA GLY A 50 3.66 6.57 2.05
C GLY A 50 4.40 6.51 0.72
N GLU A 51 5.72 6.70 0.69
CA GLU A 51 6.51 6.67 -0.55
C GLU A 51 6.70 5.24 -1.07
N ILE A 52 6.57 5.07 -2.38
CA ILE A 52 6.87 3.82 -3.07
C ILE A 52 8.38 3.75 -3.27
N VAL A 53 9.03 2.86 -2.54
CA VAL A 53 10.49 2.71 -2.55
C VAL A 53 10.97 1.62 -3.49
N ASP A 54 10.12 0.64 -3.79
CA ASP A 54 10.48 -0.44 -4.70
C ASP A 54 9.23 -1.09 -5.32
N ILE A 55 9.39 -1.71 -6.49
CA ILE A 55 8.34 -2.46 -7.17
C ILE A 55 8.91 -3.81 -7.58
N VAL A 56 8.45 -4.86 -6.91
CA VAL A 56 8.94 -6.22 -7.14
C VAL A 56 8.02 -6.93 -8.11
N LYS A 57 8.49 -7.12 -9.34
CA LYS A 57 7.76 -7.82 -10.40
C LYS A 57 7.28 -9.20 -9.93
N GLY A 58 5.98 -9.45 -10.10
CA GLY A 58 5.32 -10.69 -9.68
C GLY A 58 5.05 -10.82 -8.18
N LYS A 59 5.45 -9.86 -7.34
CA LYS A 59 5.09 -9.82 -5.91
C LYS A 59 4.20 -8.63 -5.57
N GLY A 60 4.60 -7.42 -5.96
CA GLY A 60 3.83 -6.22 -5.68
C GLY A 60 4.68 -4.97 -5.42
N ILE A 61 4.12 -4.03 -4.65
CA ILE A 61 4.68 -2.68 -4.45
C ILE A 61 5.18 -2.55 -3.03
N VAL A 62 6.42 -2.09 -2.83
CA VAL A 62 6.99 -1.81 -1.52
C VAL A 62 6.80 -0.34 -1.19
N VAL A 63 6.08 -0.09 -0.12
CA VAL A 63 5.79 1.24 0.40
C VAL A 63 6.49 1.43 1.73
N GLN A 64 7.23 2.53 1.84
CA GLN A 64 7.83 2.97 3.09
C GLN A 64 6.74 3.49 4.02
N THR A 65 6.77 3.09 5.28
CA THR A 65 5.88 3.63 6.31
C THR A 65 6.69 4.48 7.28
N GLY A 66 6.06 5.10 8.28
CA GLY A 66 6.79 5.90 9.27
C GLY A 66 7.84 5.08 10.05
N LYS A 67 7.61 3.78 10.18
CA LYS A 67 8.60 2.82 10.70
C LYS A 67 8.43 1.45 10.04
N GLY A 68 9.39 1.09 9.19
CA GLY A 68 9.40 -0.15 8.42
C GLY A 68 8.91 0.00 6.97
N LYS A 69 8.89 -1.12 6.26
CA LYS A 69 8.43 -1.25 4.87
C LYS A 69 7.30 -2.25 4.78
N LEU A 70 6.30 -1.91 3.97
CA LEU A 70 5.12 -2.73 3.71
C LEU A 70 5.09 -3.11 2.23
N LEU A 71 5.03 -4.40 1.92
CA LEU A 71 4.75 -4.92 0.59
C LEU A 71 3.25 -5.06 0.41
N ILE A 72 2.68 -4.31 -0.53
CA ILE A 72 1.30 -4.46 -0.96
C ILE A 72 1.25 -5.57 -2.01
N GLU A 73 0.43 -6.59 -1.78
CA GLU A 73 0.27 -7.73 -2.70
C GLU A 73 -1.02 -7.64 -3.50
N LYS A 74 -2.11 -7.14 -2.88
CA LYS A 74 -3.40 -6.93 -3.55
C LYS A 74 -4.04 -5.61 -3.18
N MET A 75 -4.59 -4.96 -4.20
CA MET A 75 -5.27 -3.67 -4.08
C MET A 75 -6.49 -3.61 -4.98
N GLN A 76 -7.38 -2.67 -4.68
CA GLN A 76 -8.61 -2.47 -5.42
C GLN A 76 -8.82 -0.97 -5.65
N PHE A 77 -8.81 -0.58 -6.92
CA PHE A 77 -9.14 0.77 -7.36
C PHE A 77 -10.66 1.02 -7.36
N PRO A 78 -11.10 2.29 -7.33
CA PRO A 78 -12.52 2.60 -7.37
C PRO A 78 -13.10 2.12 -8.71
N ASN A 79 -14.30 1.52 -8.67
CA ASN A 79 -14.97 0.90 -9.82
C ASN A 79 -14.20 -0.26 -10.49
N SER A 80 -13.16 -0.79 -9.85
CA SER A 80 -12.40 -1.95 -10.34
C SER A 80 -12.55 -3.16 -9.42
N LYS A 81 -12.26 -4.35 -9.99
CA LYS A 81 -12.09 -5.58 -9.20
C LYS A 81 -10.79 -5.51 -8.39
N ALA A 82 -10.69 -6.36 -7.39
CA ALA A 82 -9.43 -6.61 -6.69
C ALA A 82 -8.41 -7.17 -7.68
N ILE A 83 -7.24 -6.53 -7.77
CA ILE A 83 -6.13 -6.92 -8.64
C ILE A 83 -4.85 -7.05 -7.81
N SER A 84 -3.89 -7.79 -8.36
CA SER A 84 -2.54 -7.86 -7.78
C SER A 84 -1.88 -6.49 -7.85
N ALA A 85 -0.99 -6.20 -6.91
CA ALA A 85 -0.22 -4.97 -6.94
C ALA A 85 0.69 -4.87 -8.19
N ASP A 86 1.15 -6.01 -8.74
CA ASP A 86 1.87 -6.04 -10.02
C ASP A 86 0.98 -5.62 -11.21
N ASP A 87 -0.24 -6.15 -11.28
CA ASP A 87 -1.23 -5.73 -12.28
C ASP A 87 -1.59 -4.25 -12.14
N ALA A 88 -1.69 -3.76 -10.89
CA ALA A 88 -1.93 -2.36 -10.61
C ALA A 88 -0.81 -1.46 -11.13
N VAL A 89 0.45 -1.86 -10.95
CA VAL A 89 1.61 -1.13 -11.50
C VAL A 89 1.49 -1.00 -13.01
N ARG A 90 1.17 -2.10 -13.70
CA ARG A 90 1.06 -2.11 -15.17
C ARG A 90 -0.15 -1.33 -15.67
N GLY A 91 -1.30 -1.51 -15.03
CA GLY A 91 -2.56 -0.90 -15.46
C GLY A 91 -2.71 0.57 -15.09
N TYR A 92 -2.08 1.03 -14.01
CA TYR A 92 -2.19 2.40 -13.50
C TYR A 92 -0.88 3.20 -13.60
N HIS A 93 0.15 2.61 -14.20
CA HIS A 93 1.47 3.24 -14.40
C HIS A 93 2.02 3.80 -13.09
N ILE A 94 2.12 2.92 -12.10
CA ILE A 94 2.65 3.26 -10.77
C ILE A 94 4.18 3.20 -10.84
N GLU A 95 4.83 4.25 -10.36
CA GLU A 95 6.28 4.41 -10.44
C GLU A 95 6.91 4.54 -9.05
N ILE A 96 8.20 4.22 -8.97
CA ILE A 96 8.99 4.39 -7.74
C ILE A 96 9.15 5.90 -7.50
N GLY A 97 8.99 6.33 -6.25
CA GLY A 97 9.01 7.74 -5.84
C GLY A 97 7.64 8.39 -5.71
N GLU A 98 6.57 7.73 -6.18
CA GLU A 98 5.21 8.20 -5.94
C GLU A 98 4.79 8.00 -4.48
N LYS A 99 3.76 8.73 -4.02
CA LYS A 99 3.32 8.70 -2.63
C LYS A 99 1.84 8.31 -2.48
N PHE A 100 1.59 7.29 -1.67
CA PHE A 100 0.25 6.96 -1.17
C PHE A 100 -0.12 7.87 0.01
N GLY A 101 -1.38 8.30 0.03
CA GLY A 101 -1.91 9.16 1.08
C GLY A 101 -1.48 10.62 0.98
N ALA A 102 -0.89 11.04 -0.14
CA ALA A 102 -0.76 12.46 -0.46
C ALA A 102 -2.16 13.09 -0.56
N GLU A 103 -2.35 14.21 0.14
CA GLU A 103 -3.59 14.99 0.14
C GLU A 103 -3.64 15.92 -1.08
#